data_AF-A0A519BYG2-F1
#
_entry.id   AF-A0A519BYG2-F1
#
_cell.length_a   1.000
_cell.length_b   1.000
_cell.length_c   1.000
_cell.angle_alpha   90.00
_cell.angle_beta   90.00
_cell.angle_gamma   90.00
#
_symmetry.space_group_name_H-M   'P 1'
#
loop_
_entity.id
_entity.type
_entity.pdbx_description
1 polymer ?
#
loop_
_entity_poly.entity_id
_entity_poly.type
_entity_poly.pdbx_seq_one_letter_code
_entity_poly.pdbx_strand_id
1 'polypeptide(L)'
;MAEEITEFSAGQFETVSQLLASSVSLQMALIVLVVGIIIIVTVYRKFSSWIQTQKFSYTHPHISRFARTAMLAFFAIGLVSSVNVYIQVFELFEEQPEISTGELTSSQTFAKILNTINMLVIGYTVSQLIPVALNKRDKAIFEREDFEKWKEMGGFPDDEGDLFHKIFKWVPPKILPKDLTKEEFEKNLQTKEGLSFLENYRTSKGVTIGGYEKLVDAPFKDWKKAVRE
;
A
#
# COMPACT_ATOMS: atom_id res chain seq x y z
N MET A 1 34.94 11.74 12.52
CA MET A 1 34.19 10.47 12.45
C MET A 1 33.45 10.51 11.12
N ALA A 2 34.17 10.19 10.05
CA ALA A 2 33.71 10.30 8.67
C ALA A 2 33.58 8.89 8.11
N GLU A 3 32.38 8.59 7.65
CA GLU A 3 31.98 7.64 6.62
C GLU A 3 33.10 6.76 6.03
N GLU A 4 33.15 5.50 6.46
CA GLU A 4 33.63 4.41 5.60
C GLU A 4 32.52 4.08 4.60
N ILE A 5 32.46 4.90 3.54
CA ILE A 5 31.74 4.52 2.34
C ILE A 5 32.53 3.35 1.75
N THR A 6 31.96 2.14 1.82
CA THR A 6 32.49 0.92 1.21
C THR A 6 32.85 1.19 -0.25
N GLU A 7 34.13 1.45 -0.49
CA GLU A 7 34.72 1.54 -1.80
C GLU A 7 34.69 0.13 -2.39
N PHE A 8 33.78 -0.11 -3.33
CA PHE A 8 33.71 -1.37 -4.06
C PHE A 8 35.00 -1.50 -4.89
N SER A 9 35.97 -2.24 -4.37
CA SER A 9 37.23 -2.54 -5.05
C SER A 9 36.94 -3.47 -6.23
N ALA A 10 37.12 -2.95 -7.45
CA ALA A 10 36.94 -3.68 -8.71
C ALA A 10 37.84 -4.94 -8.82
N GLY A 11 38.86 -5.08 -7.96
CA GLY A 11 39.70 -6.29 -7.86
C GLY A 11 39.03 -7.50 -7.20
N GLN A 12 37.86 -7.34 -6.55
CA GLN A 12 37.12 -8.47 -5.96
C GLN A 12 36.38 -9.35 -6.98
N PHE A 13 36.14 -8.86 -8.21
CA PHE A 13 35.39 -9.62 -9.22
C PHE A 13 36.22 -10.69 -9.93
N GLU A 14 37.54 -10.49 -10.11
CA GLU A 14 38.45 -11.56 -10.56
C GLU A 14 38.50 -12.71 -9.53
N THR A 15 38.36 -12.38 -8.25
CA THR A 15 38.35 -13.35 -7.15
C THR A 15 37.06 -14.15 -7.06
N VAL A 16 35.89 -13.62 -7.44
CA VAL A 16 34.62 -14.41 -7.42
C VAL A 16 34.70 -15.62 -8.36
N SER A 17 35.23 -15.43 -9.57
CA SER A 17 35.39 -16.52 -10.53
C SER A 17 36.38 -17.59 -10.03
N GLN A 18 37.48 -17.16 -9.41
CA GLN A 18 38.45 -18.06 -8.77
C GLN A 18 37.86 -18.79 -7.56
N LEU A 19 37.04 -18.10 -6.76
CA LEU A 19 36.36 -18.63 -5.58
C LEU A 19 35.29 -19.66 -5.96
N LEU A 20 34.63 -19.50 -7.11
CA LEU A 20 33.69 -20.49 -7.65
C LEU A 20 34.40 -21.69 -8.31
N ALA A 21 35.60 -21.49 -8.86
CA ALA A 21 36.41 -22.56 -9.43
C ALA A 21 37.15 -23.40 -8.37
N SER A 22 37.20 -22.94 -7.11
CA SER A 22 38.02 -23.56 -6.06
C SER A 22 37.43 -24.86 -5.47
N SER A 23 36.10 -25.07 -5.54
CA SER A 23 35.49 -26.29 -5.03
C SER A 23 34.28 -26.77 -5.85
N VAL A 24 34.10 -28.10 -5.88
CA VAL A 24 32.95 -28.76 -6.51
C VAL A 24 31.65 -28.40 -5.77
N SER A 25 31.70 -28.27 -4.44
CA SER A 25 30.56 -27.85 -3.62
C SER A 25 30.06 -26.43 -3.98
N LEU A 26 30.95 -25.49 -4.25
CA LEU A 26 30.60 -24.13 -4.69
C LEU A 26 30.04 -24.09 -6.11
N GLN A 27 30.57 -24.92 -7.01
CA GLN A 27 30.00 -25.09 -8.35
C GLN A 27 28.57 -25.64 -8.29
N MET A 28 28.31 -26.61 -7.42
CA MET A 28 26.97 -27.14 -7.20
C MET A 28 26.03 -26.10 -6.56
N ALA A 29 26.51 -25.31 -5.61
CA ALA A 29 25.73 -24.19 -5.05
C ALA A 29 25.37 -23.14 -6.11
N LEU A 30 26.28 -22.88 -7.07
CA LEU A 30 26.01 -22.00 -8.19
C LEU A 30 24.96 -22.58 -9.14
N ILE A 31 24.99 -23.89 -9.41
CA ILE A 31 23.95 -24.56 -10.22
C ILE A 31 22.59 -24.43 -9.54
N VAL A 32 22.51 -24.69 -8.23
CA VAL A 32 21.27 -24.51 -7.44
C VAL A 32 20.77 -23.08 -7.52
N LEU A 33 21.67 -22.09 -7.44
CA LEU A 33 21.33 -20.68 -7.56
C LEU A 33 20.78 -20.32 -8.95
N VAL A 34 21.41 -20.80 -10.03
CA VAL A 34 20.93 -20.58 -11.41
C VAL A 34 19.55 -21.21 -11.62
N VAL A 35 19.37 -22.46 -11.20
CA VAL A 35 18.07 -23.16 -11.28
C VAL A 35 17.01 -22.39 -10.48
N GLY A 36 17.35 -21.94 -9.27
CA GLY A 36 16.45 -21.15 -8.43
C GLY A 36 16.04 -19.81 -9.08
N ILE A 37 16.97 -19.11 -9.73
CA ILE A 37 16.66 -17.89 -10.49
C ILE A 37 15.68 -18.20 -11.63
N ILE A 38 15.89 -19.28 -12.39
CA ILE A 38 15.00 -19.68 -13.50
C ILE A 38 13.58 -19.97 -12.98
N ILE A 39 13.47 -20.68 -11.85
CA ILE A 39 12.19 -20.94 -11.19
C ILE A 39 11.52 -19.62 -10.80
N ILE A 40 12.26 -18.70 -10.15
CA ILE A 40 11.73 -17.41 -9.72
C ILE A 40 11.24 -16.59 -10.91
N VAL A 41 12.00 -16.53 -12.01
CA VAL A 41 11.58 -15.80 -13.22
C VAL A 41 10.29 -16.40 -13.78
N THR A 42 10.18 -17.72 -13.78
CA THR A 42 9.00 -18.43 -14.30
C THR A 42 7.77 -18.19 -13.43
N VAL A 43 7.91 -18.35 -12.11
CA VAL A 43 6.83 -18.12 -11.13
C VAL A 43 6.44 -16.64 -11.12
N TYR A 44 7.41 -15.73 -11.13
CA TYR A 44 7.17 -14.29 -11.19
C TYR A 44 6.40 -13.93 -12.45
N ARG A 45 6.80 -14.40 -13.65
CA ARG A 45 6.06 -14.13 -14.89
C ARG A 45 4.61 -14.61 -14.80
N LYS A 46 4.39 -15.82 -14.28
CA LYS A 46 3.04 -16.39 -14.14
C LYS A 46 2.19 -15.62 -13.13
N PHE A 47 2.75 -15.29 -11.96
CA PHE A 47 2.07 -14.49 -10.93
C PHE A 47 1.76 -13.06 -11.42
N SER A 48 2.74 -12.45 -12.07
CA SER A 48 2.70 -11.10 -12.62
C SER A 48 1.64 -10.95 -13.73
N SER A 49 1.42 -11.98 -14.53
CA SER A 49 0.31 -12.05 -15.49
C SER A 49 -1.03 -12.29 -14.77
N TRP A 50 -1.06 -13.24 -13.82
CA TRP A 50 -2.26 -13.55 -13.06
C TRP A 50 -2.82 -12.36 -12.27
N ILE A 51 -1.95 -11.60 -11.59
CA ILE A 51 -2.34 -10.40 -10.81
C ILE A 51 -2.92 -9.30 -11.69
N GLN A 52 -2.55 -9.24 -12.98
CA GLN A 52 -3.10 -8.29 -13.95
C GLN A 52 -4.49 -8.72 -14.44
N THR A 53 -4.74 -10.02 -14.57
CA THR A 53 -6.04 -10.55 -15.04
C THR A 53 -7.14 -10.55 -13.99
N GLN A 54 -6.80 -10.37 -12.71
CA GLN A 54 -7.77 -10.36 -11.61
C GLN A 54 -8.49 -9.00 -11.52
N LYS A 55 -9.82 -9.03 -11.24
CA LYS A 55 -10.66 -7.82 -11.01
C LYS A 55 -10.07 -6.85 -9.95
N PHE A 56 -9.21 -7.36 -9.08
CA PHE A 56 -8.46 -6.61 -8.09
C PHE A 56 -7.46 -5.59 -8.69
N SER A 57 -6.89 -5.86 -9.87
CA SER A 57 -5.95 -4.96 -10.55
C SER A 57 -6.60 -3.62 -10.92
N TYR A 58 -7.84 -3.69 -11.41
CA TYR A 58 -8.62 -2.52 -11.85
C TYR A 58 -9.23 -1.74 -10.68
N THR A 59 -9.67 -2.43 -9.63
CA THR A 59 -10.27 -1.79 -8.45
C THR A 59 -9.24 -1.19 -7.50
N HIS A 60 -8.02 -1.77 -7.45
CA HIS A 60 -6.95 -1.33 -6.54
C HIS A 60 -5.57 -1.33 -7.22
N PRO A 61 -5.33 -0.44 -8.19
CA PRO A 61 -4.11 -0.41 -9.01
C PRO A 61 -2.82 -0.15 -8.21
N HIS A 62 -2.93 0.46 -7.04
CA HIS A 62 -1.80 0.69 -6.14
C HIS A 62 -1.42 -0.57 -5.35
N ILE A 63 -2.37 -1.44 -5.01
CA ILE A 63 -2.11 -2.68 -4.25
C ILE A 63 -1.54 -3.76 -5.17
N SER A 64 -2.02 -3.84 -6.42
CA SER A 64 -1.44 -4.75 -7.43
C SER A 64 0.04 -4.40 -7.73
N ARG A 65 0.37 -3.09 -7.85
CA ARG A 65 1.76 -2.63 -7.98
C ARG A 65 2.61 -2.98 -6.75
N PHE A 66 2.09 -2.74 -5.55
CA PHE A 66 2.73 -3.10 -4.29
C PHE A 66 3.04 -4.61 -4.22
N ALA A 67 2.05 -5.46 -4.51
CA ALA A 67 2.19 -6.91 -4.46
C ALA A 67 3.25 -7.43 -5.46
N ARG A 68 3.29 -6.89 -6.68
CA ARG A 68 4.29 -7.26 -7.69
C ARG A 68 5.71 -6.92 -7.22
N THR A 69 5.92 -5.72 -6.69
CA THR A 69 7.24 -5.27 -6.21
C THR A 69 7.68 -6.06 -4.97
N ALA A 70 6.77 -6.30 -4.02
CA ALA A 70 7.08 -7.06 -2.81
C ALA A 70 7.43 -8.54 -3.11
N MET A 71 6.77 -9.15 -4.10
CA MET A 71 6.95 -10.56 -4.41
C MET A 71 8.35 -10.91 -4.90
N LEU A 72 9.01 -10.00 -5.64
CA LEU A 72 10.41 -10.20 -6.04
C LEU A 72 11.33 -10.29 -4.82
N ALA A 73 11.12 -9.45 -3.80
CA ALA A 73 11.89 -9.52 -2.57
C ALA A 73 11.66 -10.82 -1.80
N PHE A 74 10.40 -11.27 -1.67
CA PHE A 74 10.09 -12.54 -1.04
C PHE A 74 10.78 -13.72 -1.72
N PHE A 75 10.81 -13.72 -3.06
CA PHE A 75 11.50 -14.76 -3.82
C PHE A 75 13.02 -14.70 -3.66
N ALA A 76 13.63 -13.51 -3.68
CA ALA A 76 15.05 -13.35 -3.43
C ALA A 76 15.45 -13.84 -2.03
N ILE A 77 14.68 -13.48 -1.00
CA ILE A 77 14.87 -13.95 0.38
C ILE A 77 14.79 -15.47 0.45
N GLY A 78 13.75 -16.06 -0.16
CA GLY A 78 13.58 -17.51 -0.22
C GLY A 78 14.75 -18.22 -0.90
N LEU A 79 15.25 -17.68 -2.01
CA LEU A 79 16.40 -18.22 -2.73
C LEU A 79 17.65 -18.24 -1.85
N VAL A 80 18.04 -17.09 -1.32
CA VAL A 80 19.26 -16.98 -0.50
C VAL A 80 19.13 -17.80 0.78
N SER A 81 17.95 -17.84 1.41
CA SER A 81 17.73 -18.71 2.56
C SER A 81 17.90 -20.19 2.19
N SER A 82 17.38 -20.62 1.04
CA SER A 82 17.55 -21.99 0.55
C SER A 82 19.01 -22.34 0.23
N VAL A 83 19.76 -21.41 -0.37
CA VAL A 83 21.19 -21.60 -0.67
C VAL A 83 22.02 -21.62 0.62
N ASN A 84 21.68 -20.79 1.60
CA ASN A 84 22.35 -20.78 2.90
C ASN A 84 22.14 -22.10 3.66
N VAL A 85 20.92 -22.66 3.62
CA VAL A 85 20.64 -24.00 4.16
C VAL A 85 21.40 -25.08 3.40
N TYR A 86 21.46 -25.01 2.06
CA TYR A 86 22.21 -25.95 1.24
C TYR A 86 23.71 -25.96 1.60
N ILE A 87 24.32 -24.78 1.72
CA ILE A 87 25.72 -24.62 2.11
C ILE A 87 25.98 -25.25 3.47
N GLN A 88 25.19 -24.89 4.49
CA GLN A 88 25.36 -25.40 5.85
C GLN A 88 25.20 -26.92 5.93
N VAL A 89 24.24 -27.49 5.20
CA VAL A 89 24.01 -28.94 5.20
C VAL A 89 25.14 -29.66 4.48
N PHE A 90 25.62 -29.17 3.32
CA PHE A 90 26.68 -29.85 2.57
C PHE A 90 28.08 -29.65 3.16
N GLU A 91 28.39 -28.50 3.75
CA GLU A 91 29.63 -28.31 4.53
C GLU A 91 29.70 -29.22 5.75
N LEU A 92 28.56 -29.54 6.38
CA LEU A 92 28.48 -30.50 7.48
C LEU A 92 28.86 -31.93 7.04
N PHE A 93 28.71 -32.25 5.75
CA PHE A 93 29.01 -33.58 5.18
C PHE A 93 30.39 -33.64 4.50
N GLU A 94 31.00 -32.50 4.14
CA GLU A 94 32.41 -32.41 3.74
C GLU A 94 33.26 -32.16 5.01
N GLU A 95 33.66 -33.22 5.73
CA GLU A 95 34.65 -33.12 6.82
C GLU A 95 35.89 -32.34 6.34
N GLN A 96 36.04 -31.10 6.79
CA GLN A 96 37.30 -30.36 6.78
C GLN A 96 37.65 -30.03 8.24
N PRO A 97 38.89 -30.27 8.68
CA PRO A 97 39.29 -29.94 10.04
C PRO A 97 39.25 -28.42 10.18
N GLU A 98 38.44 -27.93 11.11
CA GLU A 98 38.40 -26.52 11.50
C GLU A 98 39.81 -26.07 11.92
N ILE A 99 40.47 -25.30 11.06
CA ILE A 99 41.61 -24.50 11.47
C ILE A 99 41.07 -23.10 11.70
N SER A 100 40.91 -22.74 12.97
CA SER A 100 40.54 -21.41 13.45
C SER A 100 41.65 -20.37 13.19
N THR A 101 42.00 -20.13 11.94
CA THR A 101 42.54 -18.84 11.52
C THR A 101 41.33 -17.95 11.24
N GLY A 102 41.32 -16.69 11.66
CA GLY A 102 40.17 -15.78 11.47
C GLY A 102 39.85 -15.43 10.00
N GLU A 103 40.25 -16.26 9.04
CA GLU A 103 39.93 -16.16 7.62
C GLU A 103 38.62 -16.91 7.34
N LEU A 104 37.71 -16.22 6.66
CA LEU A 104 36.45 -16.80 6.21
C LEU A 104 36.73 -17.87 5.15
N THR A 105 36.06 -19.01 5.25
CA THR A 105 36.10 -20.00 4.17
C THR A 105 35.52 -19.40 2.88
N SER A 106 35.90 -19.96 1.72
CA SER A 106 35.34 -19.53 0.42
C SER A 106 33.80 -19.56 0.43
N SER A 107 33.21 -20.56 1.08
CA SER A 107 31.77 -20.70 1.22
C SER A 107 31.14 -19.69 2.19
N GLN A 108 31.76 -19.41 3.33
CA GLN A 108 31.33 -18.32 4.21
C GLN A 108 31.38 -16.94 3.51
N THR A 109 32.41 -16.72 2.69
CA THR A 109 32.54 -15.50 1.87
C THR A 109 31.41 -15.42 0.84
N PHE A 110 31.09 -16.52 0.16
CA PHE A 110 29.99 -16.60 -0.80
C PHE A 110 28.62 -16.37 -0.13
N ALA A 111 28.35 -16.98 1.03
CA ALA A 111 27.13 -16.76 1.80
C ALA A 111 26.97 -15.30 2.23
N LYS A 112 28.06 -14.64 2.62
CA LYS A 112 28.08 -13.21 2.97
C LYS A 112 27.79 -12.30 1.78
N ILE A 113 28.28 -12.64 0.59
CA ILE A 113 27.95 -11.94 -0.66
C ILE A 113 26.44 -12.07 -0.95
N LEU A 114 25.89 -13.27 -0.86
CA LEU A 114 24.45 -13.50 -1.08
C LEU A 114 23.58 -12.73 -0.07
N ASN A 115 23.98 -12.69 1.19
CA ASN A 115 23.25 -11.95 2.22
C ASN A 115 23.28 -10.43 1.95
N THR A 116 24.42 -9.91 1.48
CA THR A 116 24.55 -8.50 1.06
C THR A 116 23.60 -8.16 -0.09
N ILE A 117 23.56 -9.00 -1.13
CA ILE A 117 22.64 -8.83 -2.26
C ILE A 117 21.19 -8.83 -1.77
N ASN A 118 20.84 -9.73 -0.86
CA ASN A 118 19.51 -9.79 -0.26
C ASN A 118 19.13 -8.51 0.48
N MET A 119 20.03 -7.97 1.29
CA MET A 119 19.81 -6.71 1.99
C MET A 119 19.60 -5.55 1.01
N LEU A 120 20.33 -5.52 -0.11
CA LEU A 120 20.11 -4.54 -1.18
C LEU A 120 18.72 -4.68 -1.83
N VAL A 121 18.29 -5.91 -2.13
CA VAL A 121 16.97 -6.19 -2.71
C VAL A 121 15.84 -5.77 -1.74
N ILE A 122 16.01 -6.05 -0.44
CA ILE A 122 15.06 -5.61 0.60
C ILE A 122 15.01 -4.08 0.64
N GLY A 123 16.17 -3.40 0.70
CA GLY A 123 16.23 -1.94 0.75
C GLY A 123 15.58 -1.27 -0.47
N TYR A 124 15.86 -1.77 -1.67
CA TYR A 124 15.22 -1.31 -2.91
C TYR A 124 13.70 -1.54 -2.88
N THR A 125 13.27 -2.68 -2.35
CA THR A 125 11.83 -2.98 -2.26
C THR A 125 11.14 -2.04 -1.28
N VAL A 126 11.70 -1.84 -0.08
CA VAL A 126 11.16 -0.92 0.91
C VAL A 126 11.08 0.50 0.35
N SER A 127 12.10 0.98 -0.37
CA SER A 127 12.09 2.32 -0.97
C SER A 127 10.99 2.51 -2.02
N GLN A 128 10.63 1.46 -2.75
CA GLN A 128 9.52 1.49 -3.71
C GLN A 128 8.14 1.39 -3.03
N LEU A 129 8.05 0.68 -1.91
CA LEU A 129 6.77 0.49 -1.20
C LEU A 129 6.35 1.72 -0.39
N ILE A 130 7.31 2.48 0.17
CA ILE A 130 7.03 3.68 1.00
C ILE A 130 6.17 4.72 0.25
N PRO A 131 6.55 5.20 -0.95
CA PRO A 131 5.75 6.19 -1.68
C PRO A 131 4.35 5.66 -2.04
N VAL A 132 4.24 4.37 -2.36
CA VAL A 132 2.94 3.75 -2.70
C VAL A 132 2.02 3.73 -1.48
N ALA A 133 2.55 3.42 -0.30
CA ALA A 133 1.79 3.42 0.95
C ALA A 133 1.37 4.84 1.37
N LEU A 134 2.29 5.81 1.31
CA LEU A 134 2.02 7.21 1.65
C LEU A 134 0.97 7.83 0.73
N ASN A 135 1.14 7.71 -0.59
CA ASN A 135 0.16 8.23 -1.56
C ASN A 135 -1.24 7.64 -1.38
N LYS A 136 -1.35 6.37 -0.95
CA LYS A 136 -2.65 5.74 -0.66
C LYS A 136 -3.30 6.34 0.58
N ARG A 137 -2.51 6.58 1.63
CA ARG A 137 -2.98 7.18 2.88
C ARG A 137 -3.47 8.61 2.64
N ASP A 138 -2.68 9.41 1.95
CA ASP A 138 -2.99 10.82 1.72
C ASP A 138 -4.28 10.97 0.89
N LYS A 139 -4.43 10.19 -0.19
CA LYS A 139 -5.68 10.17 -0.97
C LYS A 139 -6.89 9.77 -0.14
N ALA A 140 -6.75 8.79 0.75
CA ALA A 140 -7.87 8.37 1.61
C ALA A 140 -8.26 9.45 2.64
N ILE A 141 -7.29 10.21 3.14
CA ILE A 141 -7.53 11.35 4.03
C ILE A 141 -8.24 12.46 3.27
N PHE A 142 -7.72 12.86 2.10
CA PHE A 142 -8.35 13.90 1.27
C PHE A 142 -9.77 13.54 0.84
N GLU A 143 -10.01 12.30 0.40
CA GLU A 143 -11.38 11.84 0.09
C GLU A 143 -12.32 11.96 1.30
N ARG A 144 -11.80 11.73 2.51
CA ARG A 144 -12.59 11.86 3.75
C ARG A 144 -12.86 13.32 4.10
N GLU A 145 -11.86 14.18 3.96
CA GLU A 145 -12.01 15.63 4.16
C GLU A 145 -12.99 16.23 3.17
N ASP A 146 -12.93 15.83 1.90
CA ASP A 146 -13.86 16.25 0.85
C ASP A 146 -15.29 15.82 1.17
N PHE A 147 -15.48 14.58 1.66
CA PHE A 147 -16.79 14.12 2.11
C PHE A 147 -17.34 14.93 3.29
N GLU A 148 -16.52 15.25 4.30
CA GLU A 148 -16.99 16.05 5.44
C GLU A 148 -17.33 17.49 5.00
N LYS A 149 -16.51 18.11 4.14
CA LYS A 149 -16.81 19.44 3.55
C LYS A 149 -18.11 19.40 2.74
N TRP A 150 -18.25 18.43 1.85
CA TRP A 150 -19.46 18.20 1.06
C TRP A 150 -20.69 18.09 1.95
N LYS A 151 -20.58 17.36 3.07
CA LYS A 151 -21.66 17.21 4.04
C LYS A 151 -21.99 18.50 4.80
N GLU A 152 -20.99 19.29 5.18
CA GLU A 152 -21.18 20.60 5.81
C GLU A 152 -21.89 21.59 4.88
N MET A 153 -21.60 21.52 3.58
CA MET A 153 -22.23 22.38 2.57
C MET A 153 -23.63 21.93 2.15
N GLY A 154 -24.07 20.74 2.56
CA GLY A 154 -25.36 20.19 2.12
C GLY A 154 -25.35 19.73 0.67
N GLY A 155 -24.19 19.28 0.18
CA GLY A 155 -23.95 19.02 -1.24
C GLY A 155 -23.07 20.07 -1.90
N PHE A 156 -22.57 19.77 -3.09
CA PHE A 156 -21.94 20.76 -3.97
C PHE A 156 -22.92 21.25 -5.03
N PRO A 157 -22.77 22.49 -5.55
CA PRO A 157 -23.64 23.04 -6.58
C PRO A 157 -23.65 22.25 -7.90
N ASP A 158 -22.60 21.49 -8.17
CA ASP A 158 -22.41 20.64 -9.35
C ASP A 158 -22.81 19.18 -9.10
N ASP A 159 -23.36 18.84 -7.94
CA ASP A 159 -23.85 17.49 -7.66
C ASP A 159 -25.02 17.11 -8.57
N GLU A 160 -24.86 16.00 -9.30
CA GLU A 160 -25.93 15.50 -10.15
C GLU A 160 -27.11 14.92 -9.36
N GLY A 161 -28.31 15.41 -9.68
CA GLY A 161 -29.56 14.79 -9.28
C GLY A 161 -29.77 14.73 -7.77
N ASP A 162 -29.38 15.78 -7.05
CA ASP A 162 -29.67 15.97 -5.64
C ASP A 162 -29.08 14.88 -4.72
N LEU A 163 -27.80 14.55 -4.96
CA LEU A 163 -27.08 13.47 -4.27
C LEU A 163 -27.14 13.57 -2.75
N PHE A 164 -27.05 14.78 -2.21
CA PHE A 164 -27.06 15.01 -0.77
C PHE A 164 -28.36 14.51 -0.13
N HIS A 165 -29.52 14.83 -0.71
CA HIS A 165 -30.82 14.41 -0.20
C HIS A 165 -31.16 12.93 -0.47
N LYS A 166 -30.39 12.23 -1.33
CA LYS A 166 -30.43 10.77 -1.46
C LYS A 166 -29.76 10.07 -0.27
N ILE A 167 -28.74 10.70 0.32
CA ILE A 167 -27.91 10.13 1.38
C ILE A 167 -28.37 10.61 2.76
N PHE A 168 -28.84 11.85 2.85
CA PHE A 168 -29.27 12.50 4.08
C PHE A 168 -30.68 13.04 3.96
N LYS A 169 -31.39 13.08 5.08
CA LYS A 169 -32.70 13.71 5.19
C LYS A 169 -32.63 14.85 6.21
N TRP A 170 -33.11 16.02 5.82
CA TRP A 170 -33.26 17.12 6.75
C TRP A 170 -34.30 16.81 7.82
N VAL A 171 -33.95 17.12 9.06
CA VAL A 171 -34.79 16.92 10.25
C VAL A 171 -34.97 18.26 10.95
N PRO A 172 -36.21 18.67 11.25
CA PRO A 172 -36.50 19.94 11.90
C PRO A 172 -35.85 20.05 13.28
N PRO A 173 -35.47 21.28 13.70
CA PRO A 173 -34.91 21.50 15.02
C PRO A 173 -35.95 21.20 16.12
N LYS A 174 -35.51 20.62 17.23
CA LYS A 174 -36.37 20.43 18.41
C LYS A 174 -36.74 21.73 19.10
N ILE A 175 -35.88 22.76 18.97
CA ILE A 175 -36.05 24.08 19.57
C ILE A 175 -36.15 25.09 18.43
N LEU A 176 -37.27 25.80 18.36
CA LEU A 176 -37.50 26.84 17.37
C LEU A 176 -36.58 28.05 17.62
N PRO A 177 -36.00 28.64 16.56
CA PRO A 177 -35.32 29.91 16.66
C PRO A 177 -36.28 31.00 17.12
N LYS A 178 -35.79 31.98 17.90
CA LYS A 178 -36.62 33.13 18.32
C LYS A 178 -37.10 33.99 17.15
N ASP A 179 -36.36 33.93 16.05
CA ASP A 179 -36.55 34.76 14.86
C ASP A 179 -37.58 34.17 13.88
N LEU A 180 -38.12 32.97 14.18
CA LEU A 180 -39.08 32.27 13.34
C LEU A 180 -40.35 31.98 14.13
N THR A 181 -41.49 32.43 13.62
CA THR A 181 -42.77 32.19 14.28
C THR A 181 -43.18 30.73 14.14
N LYS A 182 -43.91 30.22 15.14
CA LYS A 182 -44.39 28.82 15.13
C LYS A 182 -45.33 28.55 13.95
N GLU A 183 -46.17 29.52 13.61
CA GLU A 183 -47.13 29.44 12.51
C GLU A 183 -46.43 29.35 11.14
N GLU A 184 -45.41 30.18 10.90
CA GLU A 184 -44.60 30.12 9.67
C GLU A 184 -43.84 28.80 9.56
N PHE A 185 -43.29 28.31 10.67
CA PHE A 185 -42.58 27.03 10.70
C PHE A 185 -43.50 25.85 10.36
N GLU A 186 -44.68 25.77 11.00
CA GLU A 186 -45.65 24.70 10.75
C GLU A 186 -46.21 24.74 9.33
N LYS A 187 -46.46 25.94 8.78
CA LYS A 187 -46.88 26.11 7.39
C LYS A 187 -45.82 25.60 6.41
N ASN A 188 -44.56 25.95 6.64
CA ASN A 188 -43.45 25.58 5.75
C ASN A 188 -43.14 24.06 5.82
N LEU A 189 -43.36 23.40 6.95
CA LEU A 189 -43.20 21.94 7.06
C LEU A 189 -44.15 21.13 6.17
N GLN A 190 -45.27 21.69 5.74
CA GLN A 190 -46.30 20.96 4.97
C GLN A 190 -46.01 20.86 3.48
N THR A 191 -45.06 21.65 2.95
CA THR A 191 -44.81 21.74 1.50
C THR A 191 -43.33 21.48 1.19
N LYS A 192 -43.05 20.97 -0.02
CA LYS A 192 -41.66 20.74 -0.47
C LYS A 192 -40.86 22.04 -0.57
N GLU A 193 -41.49 23.10 -1.05
CA GLU A 193 -40.90 24.44 -1.14
C GLU A 193 -40.63 25.03 0.25
N GLY A 194 -41.57 24.83 1.20
CA GLY A 194 -41.37 25.25 2.58
C GLY A 194 -40.27 24.48 3.31
N LEU A 195 -40.11 23.18 3.05
CA LEU A 195 -38.99 22.40 3.57
C LEU A 195 -37.65 22.92 3.04
N SER A 196 -37.56 23.18 1.74
CA SER A 196 -36.37 23.77 1.13
C SER A 196 -36.07 25.18 1.69
N PHE A 197 -37.09 25.97 1.98
CA PHE A 197 -36.95 27.25 2.69
C PHE A 197 -36.38 27.06 4.10
N LEU A 198 -36.92 26.11 4.89
CA LEU A 198 -36.49 25.88 6.27
C LEU A 198 -35.05 25.35 6.35
N GLU A 199 -34.66 24.49 5.42
CA GLU A 199 -33.31 23.95 5.29
C GLU A 199 -32.26 25.03 4.98
N ASN A 200 -32.63 25.97 4.11
CA ASN A 200 -31.80 27.10 3.74
C ASN A 200 -31.94 28.31 4.68
N TYR A 201 -32.88 28.26 5.64
CA TYR A 201 -33.11 29.36 6.57
C TYR A 201 -31.85 29.58 7.43
N ARG A 202 -31.52 30.87 7.59
CA ARG A 202 -30.44 31.33 8.45
C ARG A 202 -31.04 32.28 9.47
N THR A 203 -30.78 31.98 10.75
CA THR A 203 -31.17 32.86 11.86
C THR A 203 -30.50 34.23 11.75
N SER A 204 -30.91 35.21 12.55
CA SER A 204 -30.26 36.53 12.64
C SER A 204 -28.75 36.48 12.90
N LYS A 205 -28.26 35.36 13.44
CA LYS A 205 -26.84 35.07 13.71
C LYS A 205 -26.13 34.31 12.58
N GLY A 206 -26.79 34.09 11.44
CA GLY A 206 -26.25 33.35 10.30
C GLY A 206 -26.22 31.82 10.49
N VAL A 207 -26.82 31.29 11.55
CA VAL A 207 -26.81 29.85 11.86
C VAL A 207 -27.98 29.15 11.16
N THR A 208 -27.71 27.99 10.57
CA THR A 208 -28.70 27.10 9.95
C THR A 208 -29.64 26.50 11.01
N ILE A 209 -30.81 26.02 10.59
CA ILE A 209 -31.76 25.37 11.51
C ILE A 209 -31.95 23.90 11.15
N GLY A 210 -32.23 23.07 12.15
CA GLY A 210 -32.38 21.64 11.97
C GLY A 210 -31.05 20.90 11.90
N GLY A 211 -31.13 19.63 11.50
CA GLY A 211 -29.97 18.77 11.32
C GLY A 211 -30.24 17.71 10.26
N TYR A 212 -29.25 16.87 9.98
CA TYR A 212 -29.36 15.82 8.99
C TYR A 212 -29.28 14.44 9.61
N GLU A 213 -30.21 13.58 9.22
CA GLU A 213 -30.20 12.15 9.55
C GLU A 213 -29.79 11.34 8.33
N LYS A 214 -29.05 10.26 8.55
CA LYS A 214 -28.55 9.38 7.48
C LYS A 214 -29.70 8.51 6.98
N LEU A 215 -29.88 8.45 5.65
CA LEU A 215 -30.82 7.54 5.00
C LEU A 215 -30.20 6.19 4.61
N VAL A 216 -28.88 6.10 4.62
CA VAL A 216 -28.10 4.92 4.22
C VAL A 216 -27.13 4.50 5.32
N ASP A 217 -26.80 3.21 5.37
CA ASP A 217 -25.89 2.64 6.37
C ASP A 217 -24.46 3.20 6.24
N ALA A 218 -23.99 3.44 5.00
CA ALA A 218 -22.62 3.86 4.72
C ALA A 218 -22.55 5.12 3.81
N PRO A 219 -22.88 6.32 4.33
CA PRO A 219 -22.92 7.56 3.55
C PRO A 219 -21.67 7.86 2.72
N PHE A 220 -20.49 7.67 3.33
CA PHE A 220 -19.21 7.90 2.66
C PHE A 220 -18.99 6.96 1.46
N LYS A 221 -19.46 5.72 1.55
CA LYS A 221 -19.28 4.72 0.49
C LYS A 221 -20.19 5.04 -0.70
N ASP A 222 -21.41 5.46 -0.43
CA ASP A 222 -22.41 5.75 -1.45
C ASP A 222 -22.08 7.08 -2.16
N TRP A 223 -21.67 8.11 -1.41
CA TRP A 223 -21.11 9.34 -1.98
C TRP A 223 -19.92 9.06 -2.89
N LYS A 224 -18.95 8.27 -2.40
CA LYS A 224 -17.76 7.90 -3.16
C LYS A 224 -18.07 7.11 -4.43
N LYS A 225 -19.16 6.34 -4.44
CA LYS A 225 -19.61 5.62 -5.63
C LYS A 225 -20.17 6.60 -6.65
N ALA A 226 -21.02 7.53 -6.21
CA ALA A 226 -21.66 8.51 -7.08
C ALA A 226 -20.66 9.50 -7.73
N VAL A 227 -19.65 9.97 -7.00
CA VAL A 227 -18.62 10.89 -7.55
C VAL A 227 -17.68 10.22 -8.56
N ARG A 228 -17.66 8.88 -8.63
CA ARG A 228 -16.77 8.10 -9.49
C ARG A 228 -17.45 7.50 -10.72
N GLU A 229 -18.78 7.54 -10.78
CA GLU A 229 -19.58 7.19 -11.96
C GLU A 229 -19.62 8.40 -12.92
#